data_AF-A0A3D1IF16-F1
#
_entry.id   AF-A0A3D1IF16-F1
#
_cell.length_a   1.000
_cell.length_b   1.000
_cell.length_c   1.000
_cell.angle_alpha   90.00
_cell.angle_beta   90.00
_cell.angle_gamma   90.00
#
_symmetry.space_group_name_H-M   'P 1'
#
loop_
_entity.id
_entity.type
_entity.pdbx_description
1 polymer ?
#
loop_
_entity_poly.entity_id
_entity_poly.type
_entity_poly.pdbx_seq_one_letter_code
_entity_poly.pdbx_strand_id
1 'polypeptide(L)'
;MGMTRWLTAPVMVVALLALETPAGAQPLDASTRQALRAELDTFFDQYYAWYSVGAADEISKHAYNVPYLQGDGSALGTQGEVRQWVADAWARLDAEGYAGSDMPDRNICVLGGSAAIVSG
;
A
#
# COMPACT_ATOMS: atom_id res chain seq x y z
N MET A 1 32.12 12.63 6.08
CA MET A 1 31.65 11.83 4.92
C MET A 1 31.06 10.53 5.46
N GLY A 2 29.78 10.56 5.83
CA GLY A 2 29.03 9.38 6.24
C GLY A 2 28.21 8.90 5.05
N MET A 3 28.42 7.67 4.60
CA MET A 3 27.77 7.10 3.43
C MET A 3 26.27 6.91 3.70
N THR A 4 25.43 7.63 2.97
CA THR A 4 23.97 7.45 2.94
C THR A 4 23.65 6.06 2.42
N ARG A 5 23.29 5.14 3.32
CA ARG A 5 22.73 3.84 2.96
C ARG A 5 21.25 4.04 2.61
N TRP A 6 20.97 4.11 1.32
CA TRP A 6 19.61 4.00 0.80
C TRP A 6 19.18 2.53 0.96
N LEU A 7 18.46 2.23 2.03
CA LEU A 7 17.71 0.99 2.13
C LEU A 7 16.37 1.22 1.44
N THR A 8 16.33 0.96 0.13
CA THR A 8 15.10 0.76 -0.62
C THR A 8 14.40 -0.46 -0.02
N ALA A 9 13.50 -0.24 0.93
CA ALA A 9 12.55 -1.25 1.38
C ALA A 9 11.42 -1.30 0.34
N PRO A 10 11.27 -2.36 -0.46
CA PRO A 10 10.13 -2.48 -1.36
C PRO A 10 8.89 -2.76 -0.49
N VAL A 11 8.15 -1.71 -0.15
CA VAL A 11 6.82 -1.83 0.46
C VAL A 11 5.86 -2.25 -0.66
N MET A 12 5.68 -3.57 -0.82
CA MET A 12 4.73 -4.14 -1.76
C MET A 12 3.34 -4.15 -1.11
N VAL A 13 2.53 -3.12 -1.34
CA VAL A 13 1.12 -3.12 -0.94
C VAL A 13 0.31 -3.85 -2.02
N VAL A 14 -0.12 -5.07 -1.73
CA VAL A 14 -1.05 -5.83 -2.58
C VAL A 14 -2.47 -5.58 -2.07
N ALA A 15 -3.18 -4.64 -2.71
CA ALA A 15 -4.62 -4.45 -2.49
C ALA A 15 -5.40 -5.51 -3.29
N LEU A 16 -5.79 -6.61 -2.64
CA LEU A 16 -6.64 -7.66 -3.22
C LEU A 16 -8.12 -7.31 -3.01
N LEU A 17 -8.74 -6.60 -3.95
CA LEU A 17 -10.20 -6.42 -3.96
C LEU A 17 -10.89 -7.77 -4.22
N ALA A 18 -11.97 -8.02 -3.48
CA ALA A 18 -12.66 -9.29 -3.33
C ALA A 18 -12.94 -10.04 -4.65
N LEU A 19 -12.81 -11.37 -4.57
CA LEU A 19 -13.05 -12.33 -5.63
C LEU A 19 -14.52 -12.35 -6.05
N GLU A 20 -14.81 -11.79 -7.22
CA GLU A 20 -15.89 -12.27 -8.08
C GLU A 20 -15.26 -12.91 -9.33
N THR A 21 -15.89 -14.00 -9.79
CA THR A 21 -15.49 -14.95 -10.82
C THR A 21 -14.82 -14.36 -12.08
N PRO A 22 -13.95 -15.12 -12.79
CA PRO A 22 -13.25 -14.63 -13.98
C PRO A 22 -14.22 -14.55 -15.17
N ALA A 23 -15.05 -13.51 -15.18
CA ALA A 23 -15.54 -12.97 -16.45
C ALA A 23 -14.30 -12.43 -17.18
N GLY A 24 -14.01 -12.98 -18.36
CA GLY A 24 -12.74 -12.80 -19.06
C GLY A 24 -12.24 -11.36 -18.98
N ALA A 25 -10.97 -11.20 -18.60
CA ALA A 25 -10.30 -9.91 -18.51
C ALA A 25 -10.35 -9.20 -19.86
N GLN A 26 -11.43 -8.45 -20.10
CA GLN A 26 -11.51 -7.57 -21.24
C GLN A 26 -10.40 -6.52 -21.04
N PRO A 27 -9.53 -6.31 -22.03
CA PRO A 27 -8.48 -5.32 -21.89
C PRO A 27 -9.13 -3.98 -21.60
N LEU A 28 -8.76 -3.37 -20.47
CA LEU A 28 -9.20 -2.04 -20.11
C LEU A 28 -8.78 -1.08 -21.23
N ASP A 29 -9.72 -0.27 -21.69
CA ASP A 29 -9.40 0.80 -22.62
C ASP A 29 -8.43 1.81 -21.97
N ALA A 30 -7.78 2.62 -22.82
CA ALA A 30 -6.75 3.55 -22.35
C ALA A 30 -7.28 4.59 -21.36
N SER A 31 -8.53 5.04 -21.51
CA SER A 31 -9.13 6.05 -20.64
C SER A 31 -9.41 5.49 -19.25
N THR A 32 -9.95 4.28 -19.17
CA THR A 32 -10.17 3.59 -17.88
C THR A 32 -8.84 3.33 -17.17
N ARG A 33 -7.81 2.89 -17.90
CA ARG A 33 -6.47 2.72 -17.33
C ARG A 33 -5.89 4.02 -16.79
N GLN A 34 -6.08 5.14 -17.50
CA GLN A 34 -5.60 6.43 -17.07
C GLN A 34 -6.35 6.94 -15.82
N ALA A 35 -7.66 6.75 -15.76
CA ALA A 35 -8.47 7.09 -14.59
C ALA A 35 -8.02 6.32 -13.35
N LEU A 36 -7.85 4.98 -13.47
CA LEU A 36 -7.36 4.15 -12.37
C LEU A 36 -5.97 4.57 -11.89
N ARG A 37 -5.07 4.97 -12.80
CA ARG A 37 -3.76 5.50 -12.39
C ARG A 37 -3.90 6.78 -11.57
N ALA A 38 -4.76 7.70 -11.96
CA ALA A 38 -4.98 8.95 -11.23
C ALA A 38 -5.64 8.72 -9.86
N GLU A 39 -6.58 7.79 -9.78
CA GLU A 39 -7.21 7.38 -8.52
C GLU A 39 -6.19 6.76 -7.56
N LEU A 40 -5.36 5.84 -8.05
CA LEU A 40 -4.29 5.22 -7.25
C LEU A 40 -3.26 6.26 -6.79
N ASP A 41 -2.87 7.18 -7.66
CA ASP A 41 -1.93 8.24 -7.29
C ASP A 41 -2.51 9.12 -6.16
N THR A 42 -3.77 9.53 -6.28
CA THR A 42 -4.47 10.28 -5.23
C THR A 42 -4.58 9.48 -3.92
N PHE A 43 -4.87 8.18 -4.02
CA PHE A 43 -4.92 7.31 -2.85
C PHE A 43 -3.57 7.25 -2.13
N PHE A 44 -2.46 7.12 -2.86
CA PHE A 44 -1.14 7.07 -2.25
C PHE A 44 -0.75 8.41 -1.60
N ASP A 45 -1.16 9.56 -2.16
CA ASP A 45 -1.00 10.85 -1.48
C ASP A 45 -1.71 10.86 -0.12
N GLN A 46 -2.96 10.37 -0.08
CA GLN A 46 -3.73 10.27 1.15
C GLN A 46 -3.14 9.25 2.13
N TYR A 47 -2.63 8.12 1.64
CA TYR A 47 -1.92 7.13 2.43
C TYR A 47 -0.69 7.74 3.11
N TYR A 48 0.12 8.50 2.38
CA TYR A 48 1.30 9.16 2.96
C TYR A 48 0.95 10.27 3.94
N ALA A 49 -0.17 10.98 3.74
CA ALA A 49 -0.69 11.90 4.73
C ALA A 49 -1.02 11.20 6.06
N TRP A 50 -1.67 10.03 6.02
CA TRP A 50 -1.92 9.21 7.23
C TRP A 50 -0.64 8.65 7.84
N TYR A 51 0.27 8.16 7.00
CA TYR A 51 1.56 7.62 7.44
C TYR A 51 2.39 8.69 8.15
N SER A 52 2.42 9.93 7.65
CA SER A 52 3.23 11.01 8.24
C SER A 52 2.89 11.35 9.70
N VAL A 53 1.68 10.98 10.15
CA VAL A 53 1.18 11.24 11.50
C VAL A 53 0.87 9.96 12.29
N GLY A 54 1.22 8.78 11.75
CA GLY A 54 0.99 7.51 12.43
C GLY A 54 -0.48 7.15 12.61
N ALA A 55 -1.36 7.54 11.68
CA ALA A 55 -2.80 7.27 11.76
C ALA A 55 -3.12 5.79 11.47
N ALA A 56 -2.80 4.91 12.42
CA ALA A 56 -2.92 3.46 12.27
C ALA A 56 -4.36 2.99 11.99
N ASP A 57 -5.37 3.63 12.59
CA ASP A 57 -6.78 3.33 12.30
C ASP A 57 -7.11 3.54 10.82
N GLU A 58 -6.74 4.69 10.26
CA GLU A 58 -7.01 5.03 8.84
C GLU A 58 -6.24 4.09 7.90
N ILE A 59 -4.96 3.87 8.16
CA ILE A 59 -4.11 2.99 7.34
C ILE A 59 -4.65 1.55 7.36
N SER A 60 -4.96 1.01 8.53
CA SER A 60 -5.46 -0.37 8.65
C SER A 60 -6.78 -0.57 7.91
N LYS A 61 -7.68 0.41 8.00
CA LYS A 61 -9.01 0.36 7.39
C LYS A 61 -8.99 0.54 5.87
N HIS A 62 -8.09 1.37 5.35
CA HIS A 62 -8.12 1.81 3.96
C HIS A 62 -7.02 1.20 3.08
N ALA A 63 -5.88 0.80 3.65
CA ALA A 63 -4.74 0.27 2.88
C ALA A 63 -4.59 -1.25 2.93
N TYR A 64 -5.26 -1.92 3.87
CA TYR A 64 -5.10 -3.36 4.10
C TYR A 64 -6.43 -4.10 4.13
N ASN A 65 -6.46 -5.24 3.44
CA ASN A 65 -7.57 -6.19 3.52
C ASN A 65 -7.30 -7.23 4.60
N VAL A 66 -8.38 -7.82 5.10
CA VAL A 66 -8.34 -8.94 6.03
C VAL A 66 -8.81 -10.21 5.29
N PRO A 67 -8.06 -11.32 5.35
CA PRO A 67 -6.80 -11.49 6.08
C PRO A 67 -5.63 -10.77 5.43
N TYR A 68 -4.77 -10.18 6.25
CA TYR A 68 -3.50 -9.60 5.77
C TYR A 68 -2.41 -10.67 5.82
N LEU A 69 -1.85 -11.01 4.66
CA LEU A 69 -0.75 -11.96 4.54
C LEU A 69 0.59 -11.26 4.77
N GLN A 70 1.34 -11.78 5.74
CA GLN A 70 2.68 -11.29 6.07
C GLN A 70 3.73 -12.01 5.21
N GLY A 71 4.92 -11.40 5.09
CA GLY A 71 6.02 -11.94 4.29
C GLY A 71 6.59 -13.28 4.79
N ASP A 72 6.27 -13.68 6.02
CA ASP A 72 6.64 -14.98 6.61
C ASP A 72 5.59 -16.07 6.36
N GLY A 73 4.51 -15.75 5.62
CA GLY A 73 3.40 -16.67 5.33
C GLY A 73 2.34 -16.76 6.43
N SER A 74 2.50 -16.03 7.55
CA SER A 74 1.44 -15.89 8.54
C SER A 74 0.36 -14.89 8.09
N ALA A 75 -0.79 -14.92 8.75
CA ALA A 75 -1.92 -14.05 8.42
C ALA A 75 -2.49 -13.37 9.67
N LEU A 76 -2.80 -12.09 9.55
CA LEU A 76 -3.60 -11.36 10.54
C LEU A 76 -5.07 -11.49 10.14
N GLY A 77 -5.88 -12.07 11.02
CA GLY A 77 -7.25 -12.50 10.72
C GLY A 77 -8.33 -11.45 11.00
N THR A 78 -7.97 -10.35 11.67
CA THR A 78 -8.91 -9.31 12.09
C THR A 78 -8.36 -7.92 11.83
N GLN A 79 -9.26 -6.94 11.70
CA GLN A 79 -8.85 -5.55 11.55
C GLN A 79 -8.13 -4.99 12.79
N GLY A 80 -8.47 -5.48 13.99
CA GLY A 80 -7.77 -5.08 15.21
C GLY A 80 -6.30 -5.52 15.21
N GLU A 81 -6.02 -6.73 14.71
CA GLU A 81 -4.65 -7.24 14.56
C GLU A 81 -3.87 -6.43 13.51
N VAL A 82 -4.48 -6.15 12.35
CA VAL A 82 -3.85 -5.32 11.31
C VAL A 82 -3.54 -3.92 11.85
N ARG A 83 -4.47 -3.29 12.56
CA ARG A 83 -4.25 -1.98 13.18
C ARG A 83 -3.08 -2.00 14.16
N GLN A 84 -3.04 -2.98 15.06
CA GLN A 84 -1.95 -3.07 16.02
C GLN A 84 -0.60 -3.24 15.31
N TRP A 85 -0.56 -4.12 14.30
CA TRP A 85 0.63 -4.33 13.49
C TRP A 85 1.09 -3.05 12.77
N VAL A 86 0.17 -2.26 12.21
CA VAL A 86 0.48 -0.95 11.61
C VAL A 86 1.06 0.01 12.64
N ALA A 87 0.44 0.11 13.82
CA ALA A 87 0.92 0.98 14.89
C ALA A 87 2.34 0.62 15.34
N ASP A 88 2.60 -0.68 15.53
CA ASP A 88 3.92 -1.19 15.94
C ASP A 88 4.98 -0.96 14.85
N ALA A 89 4.61 -1.18 13.58
CA ALA A 89 5.48 -0.93 12.44
C ALA A 89 5.83 0.56 12.30
N TRP A 90 4.84 1.44 12.44
CA TRP A 90 5.04 2.88 12.37
C TRP A 90 5.94 3.38 13.51
N ALA A 91 5.69 2.97 14.75
CA ALA A 91 6.49 3.39 15.90
C ALA A 91 7.96 2.97 15.77
N ARG A 92 8.22 1.78 15.21
CA ARG A 92 9.60 1.34 14.90
C ARG A 92 10.24 2.23 13.83
N LEU A 93 9.53 2.51 12.75
CA LEU A 93 10.03 3.33 11.64
C LEU A 93 10.26 4.79 12.06
N ASP A 94 9.39 5.36 12.90
CA ASP A 94 9.59 6.69 13.48
C ASP A 94 10.86 6.75 14.35
N ALA A 95 11.08 5.74 15.21
CA ALA A 95 12.29 5.64 16.02
C ALA A 95 13.58 5.56 15.17
N GLU A 96 13.49 5.07 13.94
CA GLU A 96 14.57 5.02 12.96
C GLU A 96 14.70 6.29 12.09
N GLY A 97 13.77 7.26 12.25
CA GLY A 97 13.75 8.53 11.53
C GLY A 97 12.96 8.51 10.21
N TYR A 98 12.13 7.50 9.98
CA TYR A 98 11.36 7.30 8.75
C TYR A 98 9.90 7.75 8.83
N ALA A 99 9.49 8.53 9.83
CA ALA A 99 8.11 9.02 9.92
C ALA A 99 7.70 9.92 8.74
N GLY A 100 8.66 10.63 8.15
CA GLY A 100 8.43 11.49 6.97
C GLY A 100 8.67 10.80 5.62
N SER A 101 8.86 9.48 5.58
CA SER A 101 9.14 8.77 4.34
C SER A 101 7.93 8.74 3.41
N ASP A 102 8.17 9.10 2.15
CA ASP A 102 7.19 9.04 1.07
C ASP A 102 7.77 8.36 -0.18
N MET A 103 6.90 8.12 -1.17
CA MET A 103 7.26 7.64 -2.49
C MET A 103 6.83 8.70 -3.51
N PRO A 104 7.71 9.67 -3.83
CA PRO A 104 7.38 10.80 -4.69
C PRO A 104 7.30 10.37 -6.17
N ASP A 105 8.16 9.44 -6.60
CA ASP A 105 8.17 8.92 -7.96
C ASP A 105 7.53 7.53 -7.99
N ARG A 106 6.27 7.45 -8.43
CA ARG A 106 5.49 6.20 -8.41
C ARG A 106 5.39 5.57 -9.79
N ASN A 107 5.76 4.30 -9.86
CA ASN A 107 5.43 3.43 -10.99
C ASN A 107 4.15 2.66 -10.69
N ILE A 108 3.06 3.02 -11.38
CA ILE A 108 1.76 2.35 -11.28
C ILE A 108 1.62 1.38 -12.45
N CYS A 109 1.37 0.10 -12.18
CA CYS A 109 1.08 -0.93 -13.18
C CYS A 109 -0.34 -1.45 -12.98
N VAL A 110 -1.27 -1.04 -13.84
CA VAL A 110 -2.67 -1.50 -13.79
C VAL A 110 -2.75 -2.88 -14.44
N LEU A 111 -3.12 -3.89 -13.65
CA LEU A 111 -3.25 -5.28 -14.09
C LEU A 111 -4.65 -5.58 -14.64
N GLY A 112 -5.66 -4.88 -14.13
CA GLY A 112 -7.07 -5.02 -14.53
C GLY A 112 -7.97 -4.05 -13.75
N GLY A 113 -9.29 -4.19 -13.91
CA GLY A 113 -10.27 -3.27 -13.29
C GLY A 113 -10.31 -3.31 -11.76
N SER A 114 -9.71 -4.35 -11.15
CA SER A 114 -9.72 -4.57 -9.70
C SER A 114 -8.33 -4.69 -9.08
N ALA A 115 -7.26 -4.54 -9.87
CA ALA A 115 -5.90 -4.78 -9.38
C ALA A 115 -4.85 -3.91 -10.09
N ALA A 116 -3.93 -3.40 -9.30
CA ALA A 116 -2.74 -2.70 -9.76
C ALA A 116 -1.57 -2.94 -8.78
N ILE A 117 -0.36 -2.70 -9.26
CA ILE A 117 0.86 -2.67 -8.45
C ILE A 117 1.39 -1.23 -8.45
N VAL A 118 1.74 -0.71 -7.28
CA VAL A 118 2.42 0.58 -7.14
C VAL A 118 3.78 0.34 -6.50
N SER A 119 4.84 0.88 -7.09
CA SER A 119 6.23 0.75 -6.61
C SER A 119 7.04 2.01 -6.87
N GLY A 120 8.17 2.17 -6.17
CA GLY A 120 9.13 3.28 -6.33
C GLY A 120 10.51 2.89 -5.84
#